data_AF-A0A5E4PHH0-F1
#
_entry.id   AF-A0A5E4PHH0-F1
#
_cell.length_a   1.000
_cell.length_b   1.000
_cell.length_c   1.000
_cell.angle_alpha   90.00
_cell.angle_beta   90.00
_cell.angle_gamma   90.00
#
_symmetry.space_group_name_H-M   'P 1'
#
loop_
_entity.id
_entity.type
_entity.pdbx_description
1 polymer ?
#
loop_
_entity_poly.entity_id
_entity_poly.type
_entity_poly.pdbx_seq_one_letter_code
_entity_poly.pdbx_strand_id
1 'polypeptide(L)' 'MTATNKRGISYAKVYSYALEMFQYDKDKTNCWWMSKLPEFGNKSPYEMVKEGRSKEIVKLITRATNVYTR' A
#
# COMPACT_ATOMS: atom_id res chain seq x y z
N MET A 1 11.63 16.87 -25.61
CA MET A 1 11.65 16.23 -24.27
C MET A 1 10.26 15.67 -24.01
N THR A 2 10.14 14.34 -23.95
CA THR A 2 8.86 13.63 -23.79
C THR A 2 8.28 13.91 -22.40
N ALA A 3 7.08 14.48 -22.34
CA ALA A 3 6.30 14.55 -21.11
C ALA A 3 5.82 13.14 -20.73
N THR A 4 6.63 12.41 -19.97
CA THR A 4 6.28 11.08 -19.45
C THR A 4 5.22 11.19 -18.35
N ASN A 5 3.98 11.24 -18.80
CA ASN A 5 2.84 10.43 -18.39
C ASN A 5 2.72 9.88 -16.94
N LYS A 6 1.51 10.08 -16.41
CA LYS A 6 0.83 9.42 -15.26
C LYS A 6 1.26 9.89 -13.86
N ARG A 7 0.37 10.66 -13.23
CA ARG A 7 0.28 10.84 -11.76
C ARG A 7 0.01 9.47 -11.10
N GLY A 8 1.04 8.62 -11.02
CA GLY A 8 1.01 7.42 -10.19
C GLY A 8 0.93 7.82 -8.72
N ILE A 9 0.21 7.03 -7.91
CA ILE A 9 0.21 7.25 -6.46
C ILE A 9 1.64 6.99 -5.97
N SER A 10 2.29 8.03 -5.46
CA SER A 10 3.67 7.96 -4.97
C SER A 10 3.78 6.97 -3.81
N TYR A 11 4.93 6.31 -3.71
CA TYR A 11 5.26 5.37 -2.62
C TYR A 11 4.91 5.93 -1.24
N ALA A 12 5.38 7.15 -0.94
CA ALA A 12 5.15 7.81 0.34
C ALA A 12 3.66 7.93 0.69
N LYS A 13 2.82 8.20 -0.31
CA LYS A 13 1.38 8.34 -0.12
C LYS A 13 0.70 7.01 0.19
N VAL A 14 1.12 5.92 -0.45
CA VAL A 14 0.61 4.57 -0.14
C VAL A 14 1.03 4.15 1.27
N TYR A 15 2.28 4.44 1.65
CA TYR A 15 2.78 4.13 2.98
C TYR A 15 2.05 4.93 4.08
N SER A 16 1.72 6.20 3.83
CA SER A 16 0.87 6.99 4.74
C SER A 16 -0.50 6.35 4.97
N TYR A 17 -1.16 5.84 3.92
CA TYR A 17 -2.42 5.13 4.09
C TYR A 17 -2.26 3.86 4.93
N ALA A 18 -1.16 3.13 4.75
CA ALA A 18 -0.88 1.95 5.57
C ALA A 18 -0.68 2.33 7.05
N LEU A 19 0.04 3.43 7.33
CA LEU A 19 0.16 3.96 8.69
C LEU A 19 -1.20 4.28 9.30
N GLU A 20 -2.10 4.94 8.57
CA GLU A 20 -3.44 5.26 9.05
C GLU A 20 -4.24 3.99 9.42
N MET A 21 -4.15 2.94 8.59
CA MET A 21 -4.78 1.64 8.87
C MET A 21 -4.30 1.02 10.19
N PHE A 22 -3.02 1.19 10.53
CA PHE A 22 -2.44 0.68 11.78
C PHE A 22 -2.37 1.73 12.89
N GLN A 23 -3.17 2.81 12.82
CA GLN A 23 -3.17 3.89 13.83
C GLN A 23 -1.78 4.47 14.09
N TYR A 24 -1.00 4.64 13.04
CA TYR A 24 0.39 5.12 13.05
C TYR A 24 1.39 4.22 13.80
N ASP A 25 1.02 2.96 14.08
CA ASP A 25 1.93 1.92 14.59
C ASP A 25 2.93 1.52 13.48
N LYS A 26 4.15 2.05 13.58
CA LYS A 26 5.20 1.85 12.57
C LYS A 26 5.68 0.42 12.49
N ASP A 27 5.73 -0.29 13.62
CA ASP A 27 6.19 -1.68 13.67
C ASP A 27 5.21 -2.61 12.95
N LYS A 28 3.91 -2.48 13.25
CA LYS A 28 2.87 -3.23 12.54
C LYS A 28 2.80 -2.87 11.06
N THR A 29 2.91 -1.57 10.75
CA THR A 29 2.91 -1.10 9.37
C THR A 29 4.09 -1.67 8.60
N ASN A 30 5.31 -1.61 9.13
CA ASN A 30 6.50 -2.15 8.47
C ASN A 30 6.43 -3.68 8.33
N CYS A 31 5.98 -4.37 9.37
CA CYS A 31 5.77 -5.82 9.34
C CYS A 31 4.82 -6.21 8.21
N TRP A 32 3.66 -5.56 8.13
CA TRP A 32 2.70 -5.79 7.04
C TRP A 32 3.27 -5.38 5.67
N TRP A 33 3.96 -4.25 5.59
CA TRP A 33 4.53 -3.71 4.35
C TRP A 33 5.56 -4.63 3.68
N MET A 34 6.29 -5.41 4.49
CA MET A 34 7.26 -6.41 4.04
C MET A 34 6.67 -7.83 4.00
N SER A 35 5.49 -8.06 4.57
CA SER A 35 4.86 -9.38 4.61
C SER A 35 4.36 -9.78 3.23
N LYS A 36 4.55 -11.05 2.88
CA LYS A 36 4.07 -11.62 1.62
C LYS A 36 2.56 -11.82 1.68
N LEU A 37 1.85 -11.24 0.72
CA LEU A 37 0.41 -11.35 0.63
C LEU A 37 0.03 -12.40 -0.43
N PRO A 38 -0.70 -13.47 -0.06
CA PRO A 38 -1.10 -14.52 -1.00
C PRO A 38 -1.94 -13.98 -2.17
N GLU A 39 -2.79 -12.98 -1.89
CA GLU A 39 -3.65 -12.29 -2.86
C GLU A 39 -2.87 -11.58 -3.99
N PHE A 40 -1.57 -11.35 -3.80
CA PHE A 40 -0.70 -10.73 -4.79
C PHE A 40 0.37 -11.68 -5.33
N GLY A 41 0.15 -12.99 -5.24
CA GLY A 41 1.11 -14.00 -5.70
C GLY A 41 2.35 -14.08 -4.80
N ASN A 42 2.15 -13.96 -3.48
CA ASN A 42 3.21 -13.94 -2.46
C ASN A 42 4.18 -12.76 -2.59
N LYS A 43 3.73 -11.64 -3.18
CA LYS A 43 4.45 -10.37 -3.18
C LYS A 43 4.07 -9.53 -1.97
N SER A 44 5.02 -8.77 -1.47
CA SER A 44 4.80 -7.78 -0.42
C SER A 44 4.15 -6.50 -0.97
N PRO A 45 3.43 -5.73 -0.13
CA PRO A 45 2.96 -4.39 -0.49
C PRO A 45 4.08 -3.49 -1.05
N TYR A 46 5.28 -3.60 -0.48
CA TYR A 46 6.47 -2.93 -0.98
C TYR A 46 6.80 -3.27 -2.44
N GLU A 47 6.89 -4.57 -2.76
CA GLU A 47 7.18 -5.04 -4.12
C GLU A 47 6.08 -4.62 -5.10
N MET A 48 4.82 -4.70 -4.68
CA MET A 48 3.66 -4.29 -5.47
C MET A 48 3.72 -2.80 -5.84
N VAL A 49 4.05 -1.94 -4.88
CA VAL A 49 4.22 -0.50 -5.14
C VAL A 49 5.40 -0.24 -6.08
N LYS A 50 6.51 -0.98 -5.92
CA LYS A 50 7.68 -0.88 -6.80
C LYS A 50 7.38 -1.29 -8.24
N GLU A 51 6.48 -2.25 -8.45
CA GLU A 51 5.98 -2.67 -9.76
C GLU A 51 4.93 -1.71 -10.37
N GLY A 52 4.63 -0.59 -9.70
CA GLY A 52 3.62 0.37 -10.15
C GLY A 52 2.18 -0.08 -9.88
N ARG A 53 1.98 -1.15 -9.09
CA ARG A 53 0.67 -1.67 -8.67
C ARG A 53 0.15 -0.99 -7.40
N SER A 54 0.58 0.24 -7.12
CA SER A 54 0.20 1.05 -5.96
C SER A 54 -1.31 1.16 -5.73
N LYS A 55 -2.11 1.18 -6.81
CA LYS A 55 -3.57 1.30 -6.73
C LYS A 55 -4.24 0.08 -6.07
N GLU A 56 -3.68 -1.12 -6.24
CA GLU A 56 -4.22 -2.33 -5.63
C GLU A 56 -3.98 -2.33 -4.12
N ILE A 57 -2.78 -1.91 -3.69
CA ILE A 57 -2.45 -1.76 -2.27
C ILE A 57 -3.34 -0.70 -1.61
N VAL A 58 -3.57 0.44 -2.25
CA VAL A 58 -4.49 1.46 -1.72
C VAL A 58 -5.91 0.91 -1.58
N LYS A 59 -6.43 0.17 -2.57
CA LYS A 59 -7.75 -0.46 -2.48
C LYS A 59 -7.83 -1.46 -1.32
N LEU A 60 -6.78 -2.25 -1.10
CA LEU A 60 -6.71 -3.19 0.01
C LEU A 60 -6.75 -2.46 1.36
N ILE A 61 -5.93 -1.42 1.52
CA ILE A 61 -5.90 -0.58 2.73
C ILE A 61 -7.27 0.04 2.98
N THR A 62 -7.88 0.68 1.98
CA THR A 62 -9.20 1.29 2.11
C THR A 62 -10.27 0.27 2.50
N ARG A 63 -10.21 -0.97 1.99
CA ARG A 63 -11.13 -2.05 2.40
C ARG A 63 -10.90 -2.44 3.86
N ALA A 64 -9.65 -2.64 4.27
CA ALA A 64 -9.31 -3.02 5.63
C ALA A 64 -9.67 -1.93 6.66
N THR A 65 -9.41 -0.66 6.35
CA THR A 65 -9.77 0.47 7.21
C THR A 65 -11.28 0.59 7.39
N ASN A 66 -12.08 0.45 6.31
CA ASN A 66 -13.55 0.52 6.40
C ASN A 66 -14.18 -0.61 7.22
N VAL A 67 -13.50 -1.75 7.36
CA VAL A 67 -13.95 -2.85 8.22
C VAL A 67 -13.76 -2.51 9.71
N TYR A 68 -12.76 -1.69 10.05
CA TYR A 68 -12.46 -1.31 11.43
C TYR A 68 -13.29 -0.12 11.96
N THR A 69 -13.96 0.63 11.09
CA THR A 69 -14.74 1.84 11.43
C THR A 69 -16.26 1.63 11.55
N ARG A 70 -16.75 0.38 11.58
CA ARG A 70 -18.14 0.03 11.92
C ARG A 70 -18.20 -0.78 13.21
#